data_AF-A0A7C1WGY2-F1
#
_entry.id   AF-A0A7C1WGY2-F1
#
_cell.length_a   1.000
_cell.length_b   1.000
_cell.length_c   1.000
_cell.angle_alpha   90.00
_cell.angle_beta   90.00
_cell.angle_gamma   90.00
#
_symmetry.space_group_name_H-M   'P 1'
#
loop_
_entity.id
_entity.type
_entity.pdbx_description
1 polymer ?
#
loop_
_entity_poly.entity_id
_entity_poly.type
_entity_poly.pdbx_seq_one_letter_code
_entity_poly.pdbx_strand_id
1 'polypeptide(L)'
;PANLPRADFVHWVLVDVPASVTELAAGSCCDGVTPGGKRGPSGPAGSRQGINDYTSWFEGDAEMGGTYLGYDGPAPPWNDERVHHYHFRVFALDVDRLDLGDRFTRADVEAAMAGHVLASAELVGTYSLRTPGHHPG
;
A
#
# COMPACT_ATOMS: atom_id res chain seq x y z
N PRO A 1 10.31 17.03 -8.34
CA PRO A 1 11.48 17.30 -9.19
C PRO A 1 11.93 16.03 -9.94
N ALA A 2 12.20 16.13 -11.24
CA ALA A 2 12.42 14.98 -12.14
C ALA A 2 13.64 14.06 -11.81
N ASN A 3 14.48 14.44 -10.83
CA ASN A 3 15.75 13.78 -10.53
C ASN A 3 15.80 13.02 -9.19
N LEU A 4 14.68 12.80 -8.50
CA LEU A 4 14.67 11.90 -7.34
C LEU A 4 14.78 10.44 -7.80
N PRO A 5 15.61 9.60 -7.15
CA PRO A 5 15.61 8.15 -7.38
C PRO A 5 14.18 7.62 -7.18
N ARG A 6 13.67 6.87 -8.15
CA ARG A 6 12.38 6.19 -7.95
C ARG A 6 12.61 5.08 -6.95
N ALA A 7 11.98 5.21 -5.79
CA ALA A 7 11.78 4.12 -4.86
C ALA A 7 10.33 3.66 -4.97
N ASP A 8 10.09 2.37 -4.76
CA ASP A 8 8.74 1.89 -4.53
C ASP A 8 8.22 2.52 -3.24
N PHE A 9 6.99 3.01 -3.27
CA PHE A 9 6.28 3.48 -2.09
C PHE A 9 5.11 2.53 -1.83
N VAL A 10 5.19 1.80 -0.71
CA VAL A 10 4.20 0.79 -0.33
C VAL A 10 2.98 1.51 0.26
N HIS A 11 1.88 1.51 -0.49
CA HIS A 11 0.60 2.08 -0.08
C HIS A 11 -0.27 1.11 0.74
N TRP A 12 -0.05 -0.20 0.60
CA TRP A 12 -0.84 -1.24 1.26
C TRP A 12 -0.11 -2.57 1.32
N VAL A 13 -0.24 -3.26 2.45
CA VAL A 13 0.13 -4.67 2.61
C VAL A 13 -1.03 -5.39 3.30
N LEU A 14 -1.59 -6.41 2.65
CA LEU A 14 -2.67 -7.25 3.16
C LEU A 14 -2.28 -8.72 2.99
N VAL A 15 -2.33 -9.51 4.05
CA VAL A 15 -1.98 -10.94 4.04
C VAL A 15 -3.07 -11.80 4.66
N ASP A 16 -2.97 -13.11 4.46
CA ASP A 16 -3.91 -14.13 4.98
C ASP A 16 -5.38 -13.85 4.63
N VAL A 17 -5.61 -13.33 3.42
CA VAL A 17 -6.96 -13.22 2.88
C VAL A 17 -7.48 -14.65 2.65
N PRO A 18 -8.61 -15.05 3.25
CA PRO A 18 -9.14 -16.40 3.05
C PRO A 18 -9.38 -16.69 1.57
N ALA A 19 -9.09 -17.92 1.13
CA ALA A 19 -9.24 -18.33 -0.27
C ALA A 19 -10.68 -18.19 -0.81
N SER A 20 -11.68 -18.11 0.07
CA SER A 20 -13.08 -17.84 -0.28
C SER A 20 -13.35 -16.38 -0.66
N VAL A 21 -12.44 -15.45 -0.35
CA VAL A 21 -12.55 -14.03 -0.69
C VAL A 21 -11.93 -13.81 -2.05
N THR A 22 -12.78 -13.59 -3.06
CA THR A 22 -12.36 -13.37 -4.46
C THR A 22 -12.56 -11.93 -4.93
N GLU A 23 -13.05 -11.05 -4.06
CA GLU A 23 -13.24 -9.63 -4.33
C GLU A 23 -12.93 -8.77 -3.11
N LEU A 24 -12.51 -7.53 -3.38
CA LEU A 24 -12.39 -6.45 -2.40
C LEU A 24 -13.19 -5.26 -2.96
N ALA A 25 -14.32 -4.95 -2.33
CA ALA A 25 -15.16 -3.86 -2.78
C ALA A 25 -14.45 -2.50 -2.65
N ALA A 26 -14.75 -1.58 -3.56
CA ALA A 26 -14.17 -0.24 -3.51
C ALA A 26 -14.43 0.42 -2.14
N GLY A 27 -13.38 0.94 -1.50
CA GLY A 27 -13.45 1.58 -0.19
C GLY A 27 -13.63 0.65 1.01
N SER A 28 -13.76 -0.67 0.83
CA SER A 28 -14.04 -1.60 1.95
C SER A 28 -12.92 -1.69 2.99
N CYS A 29 -11.70 -1.32 2.61
CA CYS A 29 -10.50 -1.41 3.45
C CYS A 29 -9.94 -0.05 3.90
N CYS A 30 -10.57 1.06 3.50
CA CYS A 30 -10.11 2.41 3.83
C CYS A 30 -11.17 3.48 3.54
N ASP A 31 -11.35 4.41 4.48
CA ASP A 31 -12.20 5.62 4.36
C ASP A 31 -11.38 6.91 4.53
N GLY A 32 -10.11 6.88 4.08
CA GLY A 32 -9.19 8.01 4.11
C GLY A 32 -7.93 7.81 4.95
N VAL A 33 -7.10 8.85 5.02
CA VAL A 33 -5.87 8.88 5.81
C VAL A 33 -6.19 9.32 7.25
N THR A 34 -5.65 8.62 8.24
CA THR A 34 -5.83 8.93 9.66
C THR A 34 -4.53 9.48 10.23
N PRO A 35 -4.52 10.66 10.88
CA PRO A 35 -3.35 11.17 11.58
C PRO A 35 -2.79 10.16 12.58
N GLY A 36 -1.48 9.93 12.54
CA GLY A 36 -0.80 8.93 13.37
C GLY A 36 -1.03 7.47 12.96
N GLY A 37 -1.74 7.23 11.86
CA GLY A 37 -1.97 5.91 11.28
C GLY A 37 -3.17 5.15 11.83
N LYS A 38 -3.67 4.19 11.03
CA LYS A 38 -4.82 3.34 11.38
C LYS A 38 -4.39 2.24 12.36
N ARG A 39 -4.97 2.21 13.57
CA ARG A 39 -4.66 1.18 14.59
C ARG A 39 -5.29 -0.19 14.32
N GLY A 40 -6.40 -0.22 13.57
CA GLY A 40 -7.12 -1.44 13.22
C GLY A 40 -7.83 -1.27 11.88
N PRO A 41 -7.09 -1.29 10.76
CA PRO A 41 -7.68 -1.03 9.45
C PRO A 41 -8.67 -2.13 9.08
N SER A 42 -9.79 -1.75 8.48
CA SER A 42 -10.77 -2.70 7.95
C SER A 42 -10.15 -3.59 6.88
N GLY A 43 -10.63 -4.84 6.80
CA GLY A 43 -10.22 -5.81 5.81
C GLY A 43 -11.11 -7.05 5.89
N PRO A 44 -10.99 -7.99 4.95
CA PRO A 44 -11.68 -9.27 5.04
C PRO A 44 -11.42 -9.95 6.39
N ALA A 45 -12.44 -10.61 6.94
CA ALA A 45 -12.29 -11.33 8.20
C ALA A 45 -11.17 -12.39 8.10
N GLY A 46 -10.26 -12.41 9.07
CA GLY A 46 -9.10 -13.30 9.08
C GLY A 46 -7.83 -12.73 8.45
N SER A 47 -7.95 -11.68 7.64
CA SER A 47 -6.79 -11.02 7.04
C SER A 47 -6.01 -10.15 8.05
N ARG A 48 -4.74 -9.90 7.75
CA ARG A 48 -3.85 -9.03 8.54
C ARG A 48 -3.27 -7.91 7.68
N GLN A 49 -3.09 -6.74 8.29
CA GLN A 49 -2.61 -5.53 7.64
C GLN A 49 -1.15 -5.27 8.04
N GLY A 50 -0.27 -5.06 7.06
CA GLY A 50 1.14 -4.74 7.30
C GLY A 50 1.40 -3.25 7.39
N ILE A 51 2.64 -2.91 7.79
CA ILE A 51 3.16 -1.54 7.84
C ILE A 51 3.40 -1.04 6.42
N ASN A 52 2.91 0.18 6.15
CA ASN A 52 3.09 0.87 4.89
C ASN A 52 4.07 2.06 5.05
N ASP A 53 4.53 2.62 3.93
CA ASP A 53 5.63 3.59 3.90
C ASP A 53 5.24 4.98 4.42
N TYR A 54 3.96 5.24 4.71
CA TYR A 54 3.55 6.47 5.41
C TYR A 54 4.14 6.57 6.81
N THR A 55 4.49 5.43 7.42
CA THR A 55 5.22 5.37 8.70
C THR A 55 6.55 6.10 8.64
N SER A 56 7.34 5.85 7.58
CA SER A 56 8.63 6.51 7.37
C SER A 56 8.44 7.91 6.77
N TRP A 57 7.42 8.11 5.94
CA TRP A 57 7.13 9.41 5.33
C TRP A 57 6.81 10.50 6.37
N PHE A 58 6.03 10.17 7.40
CA PHE A 58 5.65 11.10 8.47
C PHE A 58 6.55 11.00 9.71
N GLU A 59 7.71 10.34 9.61
CA GLU A 59 8.65 10.26 10.72
C GLU A 59 9.11 11.67 11.15
N GLY A 60 8.96 11.98 12.44
CA GLY A 60 9.29 13.29 12.99
C GLY A 60 8.23 14.38 12.81
N ASP A 61 7.14 14.10 12.10
CA ASP A 61 5.99 15.01 12.04
C ASP A 61 5.20 14.96 13.37
N ALA A 62 4.94 16.12 13.97
CA ALA A 62 4.30 16.21 15.28
C ALA A 62 2.81 15.84 15.25
N GLU A 63 2.13 16.01 14.12
CA GLU A 63 0.70 15.74 13.96
C GLU A 63 0.45 14.39 13.28
N MET A 64 1.33 14.04 12.33
CA MET A 64 1.17 12.86 11.48
C MET A 64 2.06 11.69 11.89
N GLY A 65 3.08 11.88 12.74
CA GLY A 65 3.99 10.82 13.14
C GLY A 65 3.28 9.63 13.79
N GLY A 66 3.55 8.42 13.30
CA GLY A 66 2.90 7.21 13.80
C GLY A 66 3.21 5.96 12.97
N THR A 67 2.60 4.85 13.36
CA THR A 67 2.65 3.59 12.57
C THR A 67 1.42 3.50 11.69
N TYR A 68 1.63 3.41 10.39
CA TYR A 68 0.58 3.32 9.39
C TYR A 68 0.40 1.88 8.94
N LEU A 69 -0.84 1.39 9.05
CA LEU A 69 -1.30 0.09 8.60
C LEU A 69 -2.46 0.26 7.62
N GLY A 70 -2.68 -0.74 6.78
CA GLY A 70 -3.78 -0.75 5.80
C GLY A 70 -3.48 0.10 4.57
N TYR A 71 -4.51 0.35 3.75
CA TYR A 71 -4.37 1.16 2.56
C TYR A 71 -4.38 2.65 2.91
N ASP A 72 -3.39 3.39 2.43
CA ASP A 72 -3.40 4.84 2.35
C ASP A 72 -3.20 5.24 0.88
N GLY A 73 -4.14 6.02 0.35
CA GLY A 73 -4.28 6.24 -1.09
C GLY A 73 -3.17 7.10 -1.73
N PRO A 74 -3.22 7.29 -3.06
CA PRO A 74 -2.26 8.13 -3.79
C PRO A 74 -2.12 9.53 -3.19
N ALA A 75 -0.91 9.87 -2.72
CA ALA A 75 -0.54 11.23 -2.34
C ALA A 75 0.74 11.68 -3.08
N PRO A 76 0.73 11.73 -4.42
CA PRO A 76 1.91 12.13 -5.17
C PRO A 76 2.29 13.59 -4.83
N PRO A 77 3.58 13.96 -4.85
CA PRO A 77 3.99 15.34 -4.61
C PRO A 77 3.29 16.33 -5.54
N TRP A 78 2.87 17.47 -4.99
CA TRP A 78 2.32 18.58 -5.77
C TRP A 78 3.34 19.02 -6.83
N ASN A 79 2.92 19.06 -8.09
CA ASN A 79 3.76 19.42 -9.25
C ASN A 79 4.83 18.38 -9.65
N ASP A 80 4.62 17.08 -9.37
CA ASP A 80 5.41 16.05 -10.04
C ASP A 80 5.02 15.97 -11.54
N GLU A 81 6.01 16.22 -12.40
CA GLU A 81 5.86 16.21 -13.86
C GLU A 81 5.61 14.80 -14.42
N ARG A 82 5.88 13.76 -13.61
CA ARG A 82 5.83 12.36 -14.02
C ARG A 82 4.56 11.69 -13.51
N VAL A 83 3.97 10.86 -14.36
CA VAL A 83 2.85 10.00 -13.98
C VAL A 83 3.35 8.93 -12.99
N HIS A 84 2.65 8.80 -11.88
CA HIS A 84 2.87 7.73 -10.90
C HIS A 84 2.10 6.49 -11.34
N HIS A 85 2.74 5.33 -11.25
CA HIS A 85 2.12 4.03 -11.49
C HIS A 85 1.85 3.36 -10.16
N TYR A 86 0.59 3.01 -9.92
CA TYR A 86 0.12 2.33 -8.71
C TYR A 86 -0.12 0.87 -9.06
N HIS A 87 0.80 0.01 -8.62
CA HIS A 87 0.78 -1.42 -8.88
C HIS A 87 -0.01 -2.13 -7.77
N PHE A 88 -1.15 -2.71 -8.11
CA PHE A 88 -1.92 -3.58 -7.24
C PHE A 88 -1.63 -5.03 -7.62
N ARG A 89 -0.93 -5.76 -6.75
CA ARG A 89 -0.54 -7.16 -6.97
C ARG A 89 -1.30 -8.09 -6.04
N VAL A 90 -1.79 -9.19 -6.58
CA VAL A 90 -2.43 -10.28 -5.83
C VAL A 90 -1.63 -11.55 -6.07
N PHE A 91 -1.38 -12.30 -5.00
CA PHE A 91 -0.66 -13.58 -5.03
C PHE A 91 -1.56 -14.67 -4.45
N ALA A 92 -1.72 -15.76 -5.18
CA ALA A 92 -2.33 -16.99 -4.65
C ALA A 92 -1.21 -17.84 -4.06
N LEU A 93 -1.37 -18.26 -2.80
CA LEU A 93 -0.37 -19.03 -2.07
C LEU A 93 -0.88 -20.44 -1.75
N ASP A 94 0.04 -21.39 -1.54
CA ASP A 94 -0.27 -22.76 -1.11
C ASP A 94 -0.31 -22.95 0.42
N VAL A 95 -0.20 -21.85 1.16
CA VAL A 95 -0.31 -21.79 2.62
C VAL A 95 -1.47 -20.90 3.04
N ASP A 96 -2.22 -21.32 4.06
CA ASP A 96 -3.35 -20.55 4.59
C ASP A 96 -2.91 -19.31 5.37
N ARG A 97 -1.67 -19.31 5.89
CA ARG A 97 -1.14 -18.23 6.73
C ARG A 97 0.37 -18.10 6.55
N LEU A 98 0.85 -16.88 6.35
CA LEU A 98 2.29 -16.59 6.32
C LEU A 98 2.89 -16.55 7.74
N ASP A 99 4.09 -17.12 7.87
CA ASP A 99 4.89 -17.08 9.11
C ASP A 99 5.47 -15.67 9.33
N LEU A 100 4.61 -14.80 9.86
CA LEU A 100 4.86 -13.38 10.12
C LEU A 100 4.39 -13.04 11.52
N GLY A 101 5.14 -12.18 12.23
CA GLY A 101 4.69 -11.58 13.49
C GLY A 101 3.53 -10.60 13.31
N ASP A 102 3.19 -9.88 14.38
CA ASP A 102 2.08 -8.90 14.36
C ASP A 102 2.41 -7.61 13.60
N ARG A 103 3.71 -7.31 13.45
CA ARG A 103 4.21 -6.15 12.70
C ARG A 103 5.16 -6.65 11.61
N PHE A 104 4.83 -6.35 10.36
CA PHE A 104 5.56 -6.82 9.19
C PHE A 104 5.44 -5.79 8.06
N THR A 105 6.43 -5.79 7.17
CA THR A 105 6.54 -4.93 5.99
C THR A 105 6.30 -5.72 4.71
N ARG A 106 6.23 -5.05 3.54
CA ARG A 106 6.22 -5.72 2.23
C ARG A 106 7.40 -6.70 2.07
N ALA A 107 8.59 -6.31 2.52
CA ALA A 107 9.79 -7.14 2.37
C ALA A 107 9.69 -8.43 3.19
N ASP A 108 9.13 -8.36 4.40
CA ASP A 108 8.89 -9.56 5.22
C ASP A 108 7.88 -10.50 4.55
N VAL A 109 6.81 -9.95 3.95
CA VAL A 109 5.82 -10.72 3.21
C VAL A 109 6.45 -11.40 1.99
N GLU A 110 7.26 -10.67 1.22
CA GLU A 110 7.98 -11.19 0.06
C GLU A 110 8.90 -12.35 0.42
N ALA A 111 9.60 -12.24 1.55
CA ALA A 111 10.42 -13.31 2.07
C ALA A 111 9.58 -14.51 2.54
N ALA A 112 8.50 -14.27 3.29
CA ALA A 112 7.64 -15.32 3.82
C ALA A 112 6.84 -16.07 2.75
N MET A 113 6.48 -15.41 1.63
CA MET A 113 5.78 -16.05 0.52
C MET A 113 6.71 -16.76 -0.47
N ALA A 114 8.03 -16.58 -0.36
CA ALA A 114 8.98 -17.17 -1.28
C ALA A 114 8.87 -18.72 -1.26
N GLY A 115 8.65 -19.31 -2.43
CA GLY A 115 8.42 -20.76 -2.56
C GLY A 115 6.95 -21.20 -2.39
N HIS A 116 6.05 -20.31 -1.98
CA HIS A 116 4.62 -20.60 -1.76
C HIS A 116 3.70 -20.02 -2.85
N VAL A 117 4.22 -19.21 -3.77
CA VAL A 117 3.42 -18.54 -4.82
C VAL A 117 2.98 -19.54 -5.90
N LEU A 118 1.68 -19.78 -5.98
CA LEU A 118 1.04 -20.59 -7.03
C LEU A 118 0.73 -19.79 -8.29
N ALA A 119 0.26 -18.55 -8.12
CA ALA A 119 -0.09 -17.64 -9.21
C ALA A 119 -0.03 -16.18 -8.74
N SER A 120 0.04 -15.26 -9.69
CA SER A 120 -0.07 -13.83 -9.41
C SER A 120 -0.82 -13.09 -10.51
N ALA A 121 -1.38 -11.95 -10.16
CA ALA A 121 -1.99 -11.00 -11.08
C ALA A 121 -1.61 -9.57 -10.67
N GLU A 122 -1.52 -8.66 -11.65
CA GLU A 122 -1.23 -7.25 -11.42
C GLU A 122 -2.20 -6.36 -12.19
N LEU A 123 -2.68 -5.31 -11.51
CA LEU A 123 -3.36 -4.18 -12.11
C LEU A 123 -2.53 -2.91 -11.87
N VAL A 124 -2.30 -2.13 -12.92
CA VAL A 124 -1.54 -0.87 -12.83
C VAL A 124 -2.47 0.30 -13.11
N GLY A 125 -2.72 1.11 -12.08
CA GLY A 125 -3.40 2.41 -12.21
C GLY A 125 -2.39 3.54 -12.39
N THR A 126 -2.83 4.66 -12.96
CA THR A 126 -2.00 5.87 -13.07
C THR A 126 -2.70 7.06 -12.46
N TYR A 127 -1.97 7.88 -11.70
CA TYR A 127 -2.49 9.14 -11.15
C TYR A 127 -1.43 10.25 -11.20
N SER A 128 -1.87 11.50 -11.39
CA SER A 128 -1.01 12.68 -11.39
C SER A 128 -1.79 13.90 -10.91
N LEU A 129 -1.20 14.72 -10.05
CA LEU A 129 -1.76 16.01 -9.63
C LEU A 129 -1.35 17.16 -10.59
N ARG A 130 -1.34 16.91 -11.90
CA ARG A 130 -1.15 17.96 -12.91
C ARG A 130 -2.48 18.60 -13.26
N THR A 131 -2.58 19.92 -13.10
CA THR A 131 -3.65 20.70 -13.72
C THR A 131 -3.33 20.86 -15.22
N PRO A 132 -4.20 20.46 -16.16
CA PRO A 132 -4.01 20.80 -17.57
C PRO A 132 -4.15 22.33 -17.74
N GLY A 133 -3.08 23.02 -18.15
CA GLY A 133 -3.18 24.40 -18.67
C GLY A 133 -2.37 25.52 -18.01
N HIS A 134 -1.45 25.26 -17.07
CA HIS A 134 -0.55 26.33 -16.60
C HIS A 134 0.78 26.31 -17.36
N HIS A 135 0.88 27.12 -18.42
CA HIS A 135 2.17 27.50 -19.00
C HIS A 135 2.80 28.60 -18.12
N PRO A 136 4.06 28.47 -17.65
CA PRO A 136 4.79 29.61 -17.15
C PRO A 136 5.09 30.53 -18.35
N GLY A 137 4.56 31.75 -18.30
CA GLY A 137 4.93 32.83 -19.21
C GLY A 137 6.29 33.42 -18.89
#